data_AF-A0A497G7Y7-F1
#
_entry.id   AF-A0A497G7Y7-F1
#
_cell.length_a   1.000
_cell.length_b   1.000
_cell.length_c   1.000
_cell.angle_alpha   90.00
_cell.angle_beta   90.00
_cell.angle_gamma   90.00
#
_symmetry.space_group_name_H-M   'P 1'
#
loop_
_entity.id
_entity.type
_entity.pdbx_description
1 polymer ?
#
loop_
_entity_poly.entity_id
_entity_poly.type
_entity_poly.pdbx_seq_one_letter_code
_entity_poly.pdbx_strand_id
1 'polypeptide(L)'
;MLTGRVASRGAAGMRGSGECGVELGEVIGSLAVKVGAQPLLLLFSENALVLARPRFGLARSLVTLGVRFESLLDVREIVRLSRMGREELRKRVEELVGEGRLLIAGLIPLDRVVKVVLRKGLLGGVKLEIHVAEGRRITLGLVYGVRAGISRGEAVELAERLAGEAGLALEERL
;
A
#
# COMPACT_ATOMS: atom_id res chain seq x y z
N MET A 1 -18.66 -5.61 12.55
CA MET A 1 -18.61 -6.15 11.17
C MET A 1 -18.42 -4.99 10.21
N LEU A 2 -17.23 -4.84 9.63
CA LEU A 2 -16.96 -3.87 8.56
C LEU A 2 -17.44 -4.47 7.23
N THR A 3 -18.66 -4.16 6.81
CA THR A 3 -19.11 -4.38 5.42
C THR A 3 -18.72 -3.16 4.59
N GLY A 4 -17.41 -2.96 4.40
CA GLY A 4 -16.89 -1.86 3.59
C GLY A 4 -17.03 -2.17 2.11
N ARG A 5 -18.18 -1.83 1.49
CA ARG A 5 -18.28 -1.75 0.02
C ARG A 5 -17.43 -0.59 -0.46
N VAL A 6 -16.27 -0.88 -1.03
CA VAL A 6 -15.49 0.12 -1.77
C VAL A 6 -16.17 0.38 -3.11
N ALA A 7 -17.03 1.39 -3.16
CA ALA A 7 -17.55 1.91 -4.42
C ALA A 7 -16.47 2.80 -5.07
N SER A 8 -15.95 2.38 -6.21
CA SER A 8 -15.21 3.26 -7.11
C SER A 8 -16.18 4.31 -7.65
N ARG A 9 -16.23 5.49 -7.03
CA ARG A 9 -16.88 6.66 -7.65
C ARG A 9 -16.01 7.13 -8.80
N GLY A 10 -16.20 6.50 -9.95
CA GLY A 10 -15.84 7.04 -11.24
C GLY A 10 -16.56 8.37 -11.47
N ALA A 11 -15.82 9.32 -12.04
CA ALA A 11 -16.36 10.52 -12.62
C ALA A 11 -17.52 10.16 -13.57
N ALA A 12 -18.52 11.04 -13.59
CA ALA A 12 -19.76 10.86 -14.31
C ALA A 12 -19.55 10.44 -15.78
N GLY A 13 -20.33 9.44 -16.20
CA GLY A 13 -20.63 9.17 -17.61
C GLY A 13 -19.75 8.15 -18.28
N MET A 14 -20.06 6.86 -18.11
CA MET A 14 -20.15 5.85 -19.18
C MET A 14 -20.59 4.51 -18.58
N ARG A 15 -21.58 3.87 -19.22
CA ARG A 15 -22.16 2.58 -18.82
C ARG A 15 -21.19 1.44 -19.12
N GLY A 16 -20.95 0.56 -18.14
CA GLY A 16 -20.37 -0.76 -18.36
C GLY A 16 -19.42 -1.24 -17.26
N SER A 17 -19.59 -2.52 -16.90
CA SER A 17 -18.68 -3.41 -16.17
C SER A 17 -18.59 -3.32 -14.64
N GLY A 18 -19.31 -4.26 -13.98
CA GLY A 18 -18.88 -5.01 -12.79
C GLY A 18 -18.49 -4.23 -11.55
N GLU A 19 -19.44 -4.09 -10.61
CA GLU A 19 -19.09 -3.90 -9.20
C GLU A 19 -18.29 -5.12 -8.74
N CYS A 20 -16.96 -5.02 -8.71
CA CYS A 20 -16.13 -6.00 -8.03
C CYS A 20 -16.22 -5.69 -6.53
N GLY A 21 -17.33 -6.10 -5.92
CA GLY A 21 -17.57 -5.98 -4.47
C GLY A 21 -16.69 -6.97 -3.73
N VAL A 22 -15.44 -6.62 -3.52
CA VAL A 22 -14.54 -7.40 -2.66
C VAL A 22 -14.74 -6.95 -1.23
N GLU A 23 -15.24 -7.84 -0.38
CA GLU A 23 -15.27 -7.60 1.06
C GLU A 23 -13.84 -7.68 1.60
N LEU A 24 -13.30 -6.56 2.09
CA LEU A 24 -11.90 -6.50 2.54
C LEU A 24 -11.64 -7.37 3.78
N GLY A 25 -12.65 -7.58 4.62
CA GLY A 25 -12.45 -8.13 5.96
C GLY A 25 -11.69 -7.16 6.86
N GLU A 26 -11.10 -7.66 7.95
CA GLU A 26 -10.32 -6.84 8.86
C GLU A 26 -8.95 -6.45 8.27
N VAL A 27 -8.50 -5.22 8.57
CA VAL A 27 -7.13 -4.78 8.21
C VAL A 27 -6.16 -5.45 9.17
N ILE A 28 -5.23 -6.23 8.62
CA ILE A 28 -4.16 -6.93 9.33
C ILE A 28 -3.03 -5.96 9.68
N GLY A 29 -2.63 -5.13 8.70
CA GLY A 29 -1.52 -4.20 8.82
C GLY A 29 -1.29 -3.39 7.55
N SER A 30 -0.21 -2.62 7.51
CA SER A 30 0.13 -1.82 6.33
C SER A 30 1.64 -1.71 6.09
N LEU A 31 2.00 -1.50 4.82
CA LEU A 31 3.38 -1.40 4.37
C LEU A 31 3.58 -0.18 3.48
N ALA A 32 4.62 0.59 3.76
CA ALA A 32 5.01 1.73 2.96
C ALA A 32 5.73 1.26 1.69
N VAL A 33 5.10 1.51 0.55
CA VAL A 33 5.59 1.06 -0.76
C VAL A 33 5.61 2.21 -1.75
N LYS A 34 6.16 1.97 -2.95
CA LYS A 34 6.14 2.94 -4.05
C LYS A 34 5.97 2.28 -5.41
N VAL A 35 5.29 2.99 -6.32
CA VAL A 35 5.24 2.68 -7.76
C VAL A 35 5.96 3.80 -8.51
N GLY A 36 7.09 3.48 -9.13
CA GLY A 36 7.99 4.51 -9.66
C GLY A 36 8.47 5.44 -8.55
N ALA A 37 8.15 6.73 -8.67
CA ALA A 37 8.45 7.75 -7.67
C ALA A 37 7.31 7.98 -6.64
N GLN A 38 6.14 7.37 -6.83
CA GLN A 38 4.95 7.64 -6.01
C GLN A 38 4.90 6.70 -4.80
N PRO A 39 5.00 7.20 -3.55
CA PRO A 39 4.80 6.46 -2.33
C PRO A 39 3.30 6.21 -2.10
N LEU A 40 2.99 5.02 -1.63
CA LEU A 40 1.66 4.49 -1.43
C LEU A 40 1.66 3.64 -0.16
N LEU A 41 0.48 3.42 0.38
CA LEU A 41 0.23 2.52 1.50
C LEU A 41 -0.35 1.23 0.94
N LEU A 42 0.32 0.10 1.15
CA LEU A 42 -0.23 -1.22 0.88
C LEU A 42 -0.89 -1.73 2.16
N LEU A 43 -2.22 -1.79 2.19
CA LEU A 43 -2.98 -2.38 3.28
C LEU A 43 -3.10 -3.89 3.05
N PHE A 44 -2.77 -4.66 4.08
CA PHE A 44 -3.05 -6.09 4.16
C PHE A 44 -4.38 -6.24 4.91
N SER A 45 -5.32 -6.92 4.29
CA SER A 45 -6.61 -7.28 4.92
C SER A 45 -6.84 -8.78 4.78
N GLU A 46 -7.83 -9.33 5.46
CA GLU A 46 -8.12 -10.77 5.45
C GLU A 46 -8.41 -11.32 4.05
N ASN A 47 -8.95 -10.49 3.15
CA ASN A 47 -9.41 -10.94 1.83
C ASN A 47 -8.73 -10.23 0.67
N ALA A 48 -8.00 -9.13 0.90
CA ALA A 48 -7.40 -8.36 -0.17
C ALA A 48 -6.11 -7.64 0.23
N LEU A 49 -5.29 -7.37 -0.78
CA LEU A 49 -4.27 -6.33 -0.74
C LEU A 49 -4.84 -5.06 -1.37
N VAL A 50 -4.83 -3.95 -0.63
CA VAL A 50 -5.33 -2.66 -1.11
C VAL A 50 -4.18 -1.68 -1.23
N LEU A 51 -3.96 -1.18 -2.44
CA LEU A 51 -3.02 -0.11 -2.68
C LEU A 51 -3.76 1.21 -2.53
N ALA A 52 -3.41 1.98 -1.51
CA ALA A 52 -4.04 3.23 -1.17
C ALA A 52 -3.05 4.41 -1.22
N ARG A 53 -3.56 5.56 -1.61
CA ARG A 53 -2.84 6.83 -1.61
C ARG A 53 -3.46 7.75 -0.56
N PRO A 54 -2.78 7.97 0.57
CA PRO A 54 -3.19 8.99 1.52
C PRO A 54 -3.05 10.40 0.92
N ARG A 55 -3.95 11.31 1.31
CA ARG A 55 -3.94 12.73 0.98
C ARG A 55 -3.75 13.52 2.27
N PHE A 56 -2.50 13.69 2.67
CA PHE A 56 -2.17 14.44 3.89
C PHE A 56 -2.10 15.95 3.60
N GLY A 57 -3.26 16.60 3.44
CA GLY A 57 -3.35 18.07 3.38
C GLY A 57 -2.59 18.73 2.23
N LEU A 58 -2.56 20.07 2.19
CA LEU A 58 -1.91 20.84 1.14
C LEU A 58 -0.42 20.49 1.10
N ALA A 59 -0.02 19.69 0.11
CA ALA A 59 1.37 19.63 -0.32
C ALA A 59 1.83 21.08 -0.48
N ARG A 60 2.70 21.57 0.42
CA ARG A 60 3.55 22.70 0.11
C ARG A 60 4.43 22.21 -1.02
N SER A 61 3.91 22.34 -2.23
CA SER A 61 4.65 22.16 -3.45
C SER A 61 5.78 23.17 -3.38
N LEU A 62 6.93 22.73 -2.87
CA LEU A 62 8.18 23.44 -3.10
C LEU A 62 8.49 23.22 -4.57
N VAL A 63 7.91 24.06 -5.42
CA VAL A 63 8.38 24.28 -6.78
C VAL A 63 9.67 25.07 -6.65
N THR A 64 10.73 24.44 -6.16
CA THR A 64 12.08 24.93 -6.34
C THR A 64 12.71 24.01 -7.39
N LEU A 65 12.91 24.56 -8.59
CA LEU A 65 13.66 23.95 -9.71
C LEU A 65 12.96 22.88 -10.57
N GLY A 66 11.64 22.99 -10.80
CA GLY A 66 10.97 22.20 -11.87
C GLY A 66 10.80 20.71 -11.60
N VAL A 67 11.11 20.24 -10.39
CA VAL A 67 10.88 18.85 -9.94
C VAL A 67 9.76 18.85 -8.92
N ARG A 68 8.69 18.07 -9.18
CA ARG A 68 7.66 17.80 -8.16
C ARG A 68 8.28 16.94 -7.07
N PHE A 69 8.82 17.56 -6.03
CA PHE A 69 9.11 16.87 -4.78
C PHE A 69 7.81 16.64 -4.04
N GLU A 70 7.44 15.38 -3.88
CA GLU A 70 6.44 15.04 -2.88
C GLU A 70 7.03 15.34 -1.50
N SER A 71 6.19 15.87 -0.61
CA SER A 71 6.62 16.33 0.69
C SER A 71 7.24 15.17 1.45
N LEU A 72 8.44 15.37 2.01
CA LEU A 72 9.04 14.41 2.95
C LEU A 72 8.08 14.05 4.10
N LEU A 73 7.12 14.93 4.41
CA LEU A 73 6.06 14.70 5.37
C LEU A 73 5.14 13.54 4.95
N ASP A 74 4.79 13.43 3.66
CA ASP A 74 3.89 12.37 3.17
C ASP A 74 4.54 10.99 3.31
N VAL A 75 5.83 10.88 3.00
CA VAL A 75 6.60 9.63 3.15
C VAL A 75 6.66 9.22 4.62
N ARG A 76 6.94 10.17 5.52
CA ARG A 76 7.01 9.89 6.96
C ARG A 76 5.66 9.47 7.54
N GLU A 77 4.57 10.07 7.09
CA GLU A 77 3.23 9.68 7.52
C GLU A 77 2.85 8.27 7.02
N ILE A 78 3.16 7.91 5.77
CA ILE A 78 2.92 6.53 5.26
C ILE A 78 3.74 5.51 6.06
N VAL A 79 5.01 5.81 6.36
CA VAL A 79 5.86 4.95 7.20
C VAL A 79 5.31 4.87 8.62
N ARG A 80 4.84 5.98 9.19
CA ARG A 80 4.19 5.99 10.51
C ARG A 80 2.98 5.07 10.54
N LEU A 81 2.10 5.12 9.53
CA LEU A 81 0.96 4.21 9.41
C LEU A 81 1.41 2.74 9.35
N SER A 82 2.50 2.45 8.63
CA SER A 82 3.04 1.09 8.49
C SER A 82 3.56 0.50 9.80
N ARG A 83 3.89 1.36 10.76
CA ARG A 83 4.39 0.98 12.09
C ARG A 83 3.32 0.92 13.17
N MET A 84 2.09 1.37 12.88
CA MET A 84 0.98 1.33 13.83
C MET A 84 0.57 -0.11 14.13
N GLY A 85 0.11 -0.34 15.35
CA GLY A 85 -0.56 -1.60 15.71
C GLY A 85 -1.90 -1.73 14.96
N ARG A 86 -2.39 -2.97 14.84
CA ARG A 86 -3.60 -3.30 14.06
C ARG A 86 -4.82 -2.43 14.41
N GLU A 87 -5.15 -2.32 15.69
CA GLU A 87 -6.30 -1.54 16.18
C GLU A 87 -6.15 -0.03 15.93
N GLU A 88 -4.95 0.52 16.14
CA GLU A 88 -4.66 1.93 15.89
C GLU A 88 -4.72 2.24 14.39
N LEU A 89 -4.10 1.39 13.57
CA LEU A 89 -4.12 1.50 12.12
C LEU A 89 -5.55 1.44 11.59
N ARG A 90 -6.37 0.50 12.07
CA ARG A 90 -7.78 0.37 11.68
C ARG A 90 -8.54 1.67 11.91
N LYS A 91 -8.51 2.20 13.13
CA LYS A 91 -9.16 3.47 13.47
C LYS A 91 -8.66 4.62 12.58
N ARG A 92 -7.34 4.67 12.34
CA ARG A 92 -6.74 5.71 11.51
C ARG A 92 -7.13 5.60 10.04
N VAL A 93 -7.23 4.40 9.50
CA VAL A 93 -7.69 4.15 8.13
C VAL A 93 -9.16 4.52 7.99
N GLU A 94 -10.01 4.14 8.95
CA GLU A 94 -11.44 4.50 8.97
C GLU A 94 -11.63 6.02 8.99
N GLU A 95 -10.87 6.74 9.83
CA GLU A 95 -10.87 8.21 9.87
C GLU A 95 -10.45 8.82 8.53
N LEU A 96 -9.34 8.37 7.94
CA LEU A 96 -8.86 8.89 6.66
C LEU A 96 -9.83 8.62 5.51
N VAL A 97 -10.55 7.48 5.53
CA VAL A 97 -11.60 7.18 4.56
C VAL A 97 -12.81 8.10 4.78
N GLY A 98 -13.26 8.27 6.03
CA GLY A 98 -14.37 9.15 6.38
C GLY A 98 -14.12 10.62 6.01
N GLU A 99 -12.88 11.07 6.10
CA GLU A 99 -12.43 12.41 5.68
C GLU A 99 -12.19 12.53 4.15
N GLY A 100 -12.31 11.44 3.38
CA GLY A 100 -12.00 11.44 1.94
C GLY A 100 -10.50 11.65 1.64
N ARG A 101 -9.64 11.33 2.60
CA ARG A 101 -8.18 11.49 2.56
C ARG A 101 -7.42 10.20 2.28
N LEU A 102 -8.12 9.12 1.94
CA LEU A 102 -7.51 7.89 1.46
C LEU A 102 -8.14 7.51 0.13
N LEU A 103 -7.36 7.57 -0.96
CA LEU A 103 -7.80 7.17 -2.28
C LEU A 103 -7.33 5.74 -2.58
N ILE A 104 -8.23 4.85 -2.95
CA ILE A 104 -7.85 3.50 -3.36
C ILE A 104 -7.37 3.55 -4.82
N ALA A 105 -6.09 3.19 -5.03
CA ALA A 105 -5.43 3.17 -6.33
C ALA A 105 -5.49 1.78 -6.98
N GLY A 106 -5.67 0.72 -6.19
CA GLY A 106 -5.80 -0.64 -6.70
C GLY A 106 -6.19 -1.61 -5.59
N LEU A 107 -6.76 -2.75 -5.98
CA LEU A 107 -7.18 -3.81 -5.09
C LEU A 107 -6.87 -5.15 -5.75
N ILE A 108 -6.31 -6.07 -4.97
CA ILE A 108 -5.99 -7.44 -5.38
C ILE A 108 -6.63 -8.39 -4.37
N PRO A 109 -7.65 -9.17 -4.77
CA PRO A 109 -8.18 -10.24 -3.93
C PRO A 109 -7.08 -11.26 -3.55
N LEU A 110 -7.00 -11.67 -2.29
CA LEU A 110 -5.94 -12.56 -1.81
C LEU A 110 -6.03 -13.97 -2.41
N ASP A 111 -7.23 -14.46 -2.69
CA ASP A 111 -7.47 -15.72 -3.40
C ASP A 111 -6.85 -15.75 -4.81
N ARG A 112 -6.56 -14.57 -5.38
CA ARG A 112 -5.85 -14.44 -6.66
C ARG A 112 -4.34 -14.28 -6.51
N VAL A 113 -3.81 -14.09 -5.30
CA VAL A 113 -2.37 -13.96 -5.07
C VAL A 113 -1.76 -15.36 -4.96
N VAL A 114 -0.85 -15.69 -5.87
CA VAL A 114 -0.16 -16.98 -5.89
C VAL A 114 1.02 -16.96 -4.91
N LYS A 115 1.80 -15.88 -4.92
CA LYS A 115 2.93 -15.67 -4.01
C LYS A 115 3.37 -14.21 -3.99
N VAL A 116 4.14 -13.88 -2.97
CA VAL A 116 4.86 -12.62 -2.86
C VAL A 116 6.36 -12.91 -2.86
N VAL A 117 7.13 -12.10 -3.57
CA VAL A 117 8.59 -12.26 -3.66
C VAL A 117 9.28 -10.97 -3.22
N LEU A 118 10.18 -11.06 -2.26
CA LEU A 118 11.08 -9.97 -1.90
C LEU A 118 12.36 -10.08 -2.71
N ARG A 119 12.66 -9.06 -3.52
CA ARG A 119 13.85 -9.03 -4.39
C ARG A 119 14.71 -7.82 -4.15
N LYS A 120 16.02 -8.03 -4.19
CA LYS A 120 16.98 -6.92 -4.31
C LYS A 120 16.84 -6.23 -5.67
N GLY A 121 16.64 -4.92 -5.65
CA GLY A 121 16.66 -4.05 -6.80
C GLY A 121 18.03 -3.40 -7.03
N LEU A 122 18.12 -2.58 -8.09
CA LEU A 122 19.31 -1.78 -8.38
C LEU A 122 19.61 -0.82 -7.22
N LEU A 123 20.90 -0.52 -7.02
CA LEU A 123 21.40 0.41 -6.00
C LEU A 123 20.96 0.07 -4.56
N GLY A 124 20.80 -1.23 -4.26
CA GLY A 124 20.41 -1.68 -2.93
C GLY A 124 18.94 -1.46 -2.59
N GLY A 125 18.10 -1.16 -3.59
CA GLY A 125 16.64 -1.15 -3.51
C GLY A 125 16.08 -2.51 -3.04
N VAL A 126 14.88 -2.52 -2.45
CA VAL A 126 14.11 -3.75 -2.23
C VAL A 126 12.76 -3.61 -2.91
N LYS A 127 12.33 -4.66 -3.61
CA LYS A 127 11.07 -4.75 -4.34
C LYS A 127 10.22 -5.88 -3.75
N LEU A 128 8.95 -5.60 -3.57
CA LEU A 128 7.88 -6.57 -3.33
C LEU A 128 7.22 -6.87 -4.68
N GLU A 129 7.34 -8.10 -5.16
CA GLU A 129 6.64 -8.58 -6.35
C GLU A 129 5.45 -9.43 -5.92
N ILE A 130 4.24 -8.96 -6.22
CA ILE A 130 2.99 -9.70 -6.00
C ILE A 130 2.67 -10.44 -7.30
N HIS A 131 2.72 -11.77 -7.25
CA HIS A 131 2.38 -12.64 -8.37
C HIS A 131 0.93 -13.05 -8.21
N VAL A 132 0.10 -12.77 -9.22
CA VAL A 132 -1.31 -13.14 -9.22
C VAL A 132 -1.58 -14.24 -10.24
N ALA A 133 -2.73 -14.90 -10.10
CA ALA A 133 -3.22 -15.87 -11.07
C ALA A 133 -3.19 -15.29 -12.50
N GLU A 134 -3.06 -16.15 -13.51
CA GLU A 134 -2.93 -15.76 -14.93
C GLU A 134 -1.58 -15.10 -15.30
N GLY A 135 -0.57 -15.22 -14.43
CA GLY A 135 0.81 -14.81 -14.74
C GLY A 135 1.06 -13.30 -14.69
N ARG A 136 0.09 -12.51 -14.22
CA ARG A 136 0.29 -11.07 -14.01
C ARG A 136 1.16 -10.85 -12.78
N ARG A 137 2.00 -9.81 -12.84
CA ARG A 137 2.91 -9.42 -11.76
C ARG A 137 2.82 -7.94 -11.47
N ILE A 138 2.70 -7.59 -10.20
CA ILE A 138 2.72 -6.22 -9.70
C ILE A 138 3.99 -6.02 -8.90
N THR A 139 4.78 -5.00 -9.26
CA THR A 139 6.06 -4.71 -8.61
C THR A 139 5.98 -3.39 -7.86
N LEU A 140 6.21 -3.46 -6.55
CA LEU A 140 6.20 -2.33 -5.64
C LEU A 140 7.61 -2.19 -5.02
N GLY A 141 8.14 -0.97 -4.93
CA GLY A 141 9.38 -0.74 -4.18
C GLY A 141 9.07 -0.56 -2.69
N LEU A 142 9.88 -1.11 -1.79
CA LEU A 142 9.78 -0.75 -0.38
C LEU A 142 10.29 0.67 -0.14
N VAL A 143 9.65 1.39 0.77
CA VAL A 143 10.06 2.73 1.21
C VAL A 143 10.89 2.61 2.48
N TYR A 144 12.14 3.05 2.43
CA TYR A 144 13.05 3.09 3.58
C TYR A 144 14.18 4.10 3.39
N GLY A 145 14.97 4.30 4.44
CA GLY A 145 16.12 5.19 4.50
C GLY A 145 15.92 6.33 5.49
N VAL A 146 17.00 7.08 5.75
CA VAL A 146 17.04 8.17 6.77
C VAL A 146 15.90 9.18 6.60
N ARG A 147 15.58 9.53 5.35
CA ARG A 147 14.49 10.47 5.04
C ARG A 147 13.10 9.93 5.41
N ALA A 148 12.91 8.63 5.22
CA ALA A 148 11.67 7.92 5.52
C ALA A 148 11.52 7.59 7.02
N GLY A 149 12.63 7.55 7.78
CA GLY A 149 12.61 7.25 9.21
C GLY A 149 12.40 5.77 9.55
N ILE A 150 12.78 4.88 8.63
CA ILE A 150 12.75 3.42 8.78
C ILE A 150 13.98 2.82 8.08
N SER A 151 14.65 1.85 8.70
CA SER A 151 15.79 1.17 8.10
C SER A 151 15.38 0.20 6.99
N ARG A 152 16.34 -0.27 6.18
CA ARG A 152 16.07 -1.32 5.18
C ARG A 152 15.64 -2.62 5.85
N GLY A 153 16.31 -2.99 6.95
CA GLY A 153 16.01 -4.22 7.71
C GLY A 153 14.58 -4.18 8.25
N GLU A 154 14.22 -3.11 8.96
CA GLU A 154 12.86 -2.94 9.51
C GLU A 154 11.78 -3.00 8.42
N ALA A 155 12.00 -2.38 7.25
CA ALA A 155 11.03 -2.42 6.17
C ALA A 155 10.86 -3.84 5.56
N VAL A 156 11.95 -4.62 5.54
CA VAL A 156 11.95 -6.02 5.07
C VAL A 156 11.26 -6.91 6.10
N GLU A 157 11.63 -6.84 7.37
CA GLU A 157 11.01 -7.59 8.47
C GLU A 157 9.50 -7.32 8.55
N LEU A 158 9.08 -6.06 8.35
CA LEU A 158 7.68 -5.69 8.30
C LEU A 158 6.95 -6.36 7.11
N ALA A 159 7.57 -6.40 5.94
CA ALA A 159 6.99 -7.03 4.76
C ALA A 159 6.87 -8.55 4.93
N GLU A 160 7.89 -9.19 5.51
CA GLU A 160 7.90 -10.63 5.82
C GLU A 160 6.80 -10.99 6.80
N ARG A 161 6.73 -10.26 7.92
CA ARG A 161 5.68 -10.44 8.93
C ARG A 161 4.28 -10.30 8.34
N LEU A 162 4.03 -9.24 7.57
CA LEU A 162 2.70 -8.98 7.00
C LEU A 162 2.30 -10.02 5.95
N ALA A 163 3.25 -10.51 5.13
CA ALA A 163 2.99 -11.60 4.20
C ALA A 163 2.62 -12.89 4.95
N GLY A 164 3.35 -13.23 6.03
CA GLY A 164 3.05 -14.36 6.89
C GLY A 164 1.70 -14.25 7.59
N GLU A 165 1.38 -13.09 8.18
CA GLU A 165 0.09 -12.84 8.83
C GLU A 165 -1.10 -12.89 7.85
N ALA A 166 -0.89 -12.52 6.59
CA ALA A 166 -1.89 -12.61 5.53
C ALA A 166 -1.96 -14.01 4.87
N GLY A 167 -1.21 -15.00 5.35
CA GLY A 167 -1.20 -16.36 4.79
C GLY A 167 -0.61 -16.44 3.38
N LEU A 168 0.18 -15.46 2.96
CA LEU A 168 0.77 -15.41 1.63
C LEU A 168 2.09 -16.19 1.60
N ALA A 169 2.25 -17.04 0.58
CA ALA A 169 3.52 -17.68 0.31
C ALA A 169 4.59 -16.61 0.00
N LEU A 170 5.63 -16.53 0.83
CA LEU A 170 6.73 -15.59 0.70
C LEU A 170 7.99 -16.28 0.18
N GLU A 171 8.60 -15.71 -0.85
CA GLU A 171 9.89 -16.14 -1.37
C GLU A 171 10.90 -14.99 -1.30
N GLU A 172 12.01 -15.20 -0.58
CA GLU A 172 13.06 -14.20 -0.42
C GLU A 172 14.22 -14.43 -1.40
N ARG A 173 14.66 -13.35 -2.05
CA ARG A 173 15.83 -13.29 -2.92
C ARG A 173 16.56 -11.95 -2.74
N LEU A 174 17.03 -11.70 -1.52
CA LEU A 174 17.62 -10.43 -1.07
C LEU A 174 19.14 -10.35 -1.12
#